data_AF-A0A4Q3CXY4-F1
#
_entry.id   AF-A0A4Q3CXY4-F1
#
_cell.length_a   1.000
_cell.length_b   1.000
_cell.length_c   1.000
_cell.angle_alpha   90.00
_cell.angle_beta   90.00
_cell.angle_gamma   90.00
#
_symmetry.space_group_name_H-M   'P 1'
#
loop_
_entity.id
_entity.type
_entity.pdbx_description
1 polymer ?
#
loop_
_entity_poly.entity_id
_entity_poly.type
_entity_poly.pdbx_seq_one_letter_code
_entity_poly.pdbx_strand_id
1 'polypeptide(L)'
;MDLTAFPGLAPFIDPLALAIVGGGTALAVVLRNPVSDLARSISALRVLGRKPFDADPLLSQIAALTRIARRHGLIALDRSVIADRDVAAAVEAAVDGASGAEVATLLQHHRLARCLACINA
;
A
#
# COMPACT_ATOMS: atom_id res chain seq x y z
N MET A 1 3.46 -30.42 -13.54
CA MET A 1 3.00 -29.11 -14.03
C MET A 1 3.02 -29.19 -15.54
N ASP A 2 1.90 -29.61 -16.12
CA ASP A 2 1.80 -29.96 -17.53
C ASP A 2 1.95 -28.72 -18.41
N LEU A 3 3.06 -28.68 -19.16
CA LEU A 3 3.36 -27.70 -20.20
C LEU A 3 2.50 -27.89 -21.47
N THR A 4 1.44 -28.70 -21.40
CA THR A 4 0.57 -29.05 -22.53
C THR A 4 -0.54 -28.02 -22.81
N ALA A 5 -0.67 -26.98 -21.98
CA ALA A 5 -1.66 -25.91 -22.19
C ALA A 5 -1.32 -24.97 -23.37
N PHE A 6 -0.07 -24.96 -23.85
CA PHE A 6 0.39 -24.11 -24.95
C PHE A 6 1.24 -24.90 -25.96
N PRO A 7 0.63 -25.58 -26.95
CA PRO A 7 1.30 -26.53 -27.85
C PRO A 7 2.36 -25.94 -28.83
N GLY A 8 2.78 -24.68 -28.66
CA GLY A 8 3.82 -24.02 -29.46
C GLY A 8 4.90 -23.29 -28.68
N LEU A 9 4.84 -23.25 -27.34
CA LEU A 9 5.83 -22.53 -26.51
C LEU A 9 6.99 -23.40 -26.04
N ALA A 10 6.85 -24.73 -26.09
CA ALA A 10 7.87 -25.68 -25.66
C ALA A 10 9.28 -25.45 -26.25
N PRO A 11 9.46 -25.13 -27.56
CA PRO A 11 10.80 -24.88 -28.10
C PRO A 11 11.42 -23.53 -27.67
N PHE A 12 10.62 -22.62 -27.10
CA PHE A 12 11.10 -21.31 -26.62
C PHE A 12 11.50 -21.32 -25.14
N ILE A 13 11.25 -22.42 -24.43
CA ILE A 13 11.62 -22.58 -23.02
C ILE A 13 12.88 -23.43 -22.93
N ASP A 14 14.03 -22.77 -23.15
CA ASP A 14 15.35 -23.34 -22.90
C ASP A 14 15.77 -23.09 -21.44
N PRO A 15 15.99 -24.15 -20.63
CA PRO A 15 16.43 -24.01 -19.24
C PRO A 15 17.77 -23.27 -19.11
N LEU A 16 18.67 -23.38 -20.09
CA LEU A 16 19.95 -22.67 -20.06
C LEU A 16 19.76 -21.16 -20.29
N ALA A 17 18.97 -20.78 -21.30
CA ALA A 17 18.63 -19.38 -21.55
C ALA A 17 17.95 -18.72 -20.34
N LEU A 18 17.03 -19.42 -19.68
CA LEU A 18 16.39 -18.94 -18.45
C LEU A 18 17.39 -18.76 -17.30
N ALA A 19 18.34 -19.69 -17.15
CA ALA A 19 19.36 -19.58 -16.12
C ALA A 19 20.28 -18.36 -16.34
N ILE A 20 20.66 -18.08 -17.59
CA ILE A 20 21.53 -16.94 -17.92
C ILE A 20 20.80 -15.61 -17.71
N VAL A 21 19.59 -15.45 -18.25
CA VAL A 21 18.85 -14.18 -18.15
C VAL A 21 18.37 -13.96 -16.71
N GLY A 22 17.80 -14.99 -16.08
CA GLY A 22 17.33 -14.93 -14.71
C GLY A 22 18.48 -14.72 -13.73
N GLY A 23 19.54 -15.51 -13.85
CA GLY A 23 20.73 -15.41 -13.00
C GLY A 23 21.49 -14.09 -13.19
N GLY A 24 21.69 -13.65 -14.44
CA GLY A 24 22.35 -12.39 -14.75
C GLY A 24 21.56 -11.19 -14.22
N THR A 25 20.23 -11.20 -14.37
CA THR A 25 19.36 -10.15 -13.83
C THR A 25 19.36 -10.15 -12.30
N ALA A 26 19.23 -11.32 -11.67
CA ALA A 26 19.28 -11.44 -10.21
C ALA A 26 20.61 -10.93 -9.65
N LEU A 27 21.74 -11.34 -10.24
CA LEU A 27 23.07 -10.89 -9.83
C LEU A 27 23.26 -9.38 -10.03
N ALA A 28 22.81 -8.83 -11.16
CA ALA A 28 22.88 -7.39 -11.43
C ALA A 28 22.05 -6.59 -10.42
N VAL A 29 20.89 -7.10 -10.01
CA VAL A 29 20.04 -6.49 -8.98
C VAL A 29 20.74 -6.53 -7.61
N VAL A 30 21.32 -7.66 -7.22
CA VAL A 30 22.09 -7.80 -5.97
C VAL A 30 23.29 -6.85 -5.93
N LEU A 31 24.02 -6.72 -7.04
CA LEU A 31 25.25 -5.92 -7.07
C LEU A 31 24.96 -4.40 -7.11
N ARG A 32 23.80 -3.99 -7.63
CA ARG A 32 23.41 -2.57 -7.72
C ARG A 32 22.66 -2.04 -6.50
N ASN A 33 22.08 -2.89 -5.66
CA ASN A 33 21.20 -2.47 -4.57
C ASN A 33 21.69 -3.01 -3.24
N PRO A 34 21.52 -2.25 -2.13
CA PRO A 34 21.81 -2.76 -0.81
C PRO A 34 20.90 -3.96 -0.49
N VAL A 35 21.43 -4.91 0.30
CA VAL A 35 20.75 -6.20 0.59
C VAL A 35 19.41 -6.00 1.32
N SER A 36 19.25 -4.90 2.06
CA SER A 36 17.98 -4.50 2.70
C SER A 36 16.85 -4.31 1.69
N ASP A 37 17.15 -3.64 0.58
CA ASP A 37 16.17 -3.22 -0.42
C ASP A 37 15.77 -4.41 -1.29
N LEU A 38 16.68 -5.38 -1.47
CA LEU A 38 16.38 -6.65 -2.13
C LEU A 38 15.33 -7.46 -1.37
N ALA A 39 15.53 -7.65 -0.06
CA ALA A 39 14.61 -8.44 0.76
C ALA A 39 13.22 -7.79 0.79
N ARG A 40 13.16 -6.46 0.81
CA ARG A 40 11.92 -5.68 0.78
C ARG A 40 11.26 -5.72 -0.59
N SER A 41 12.00 -5.62 -1.68
CA SER A 41 11.49 -5.77 -3.04
C SER A 41 10.82 -7.13 -3.26
N ILE A 42 11.44 -8.21 -2.76
CA ILE A 42 10.85 -9.56 -2.77
C ILE A 42 9.56 -9.61 -1.93
N SER A 43 9.53 -8.92 -0.78
CA SER A 43 8.31 -8.83 0.03
C SER A 43 7.19 -8.02 -0.67
N ALA A 44 7.55 -6.96 -1.40
CA ALA A 44 6.63 -6.11 -2.14
C ALA A 44 6.00 -6.83 -3.34
N LEU A 45 6.72 -7.77 -3.97
CA LEU A 45 6.18 -8.67 -4.99
C LEU A 45 4.95 -9.46 -4.50
N ARG A 46 4.82 -9.74 -3.19
CA ARG A 46 3.60 -10.37 -2.64
C ARG A 46 2.37 -9.47 -2.74
N VAL A 47 2.54 -8.16 -2.85
CA VAL A 47 1.43 -7.22 -3.02
C VAL A 47 0.83 -7.31 -4.42
N LEU A 48 1.60 -7.77 -5.42
CA LEU A 48 1.11 -7.89 -6.80
C LEU A 48 -0.04 -8.90 -6.94
N GLY A 49 -0.07 -9.92 -6.07
CA GLY A 49 -1.17 -10.89 -6.00
C GLY A 49 -2.33 -10.47 -5.10
N ARG A 50 -2.26 -9.30 -4.44
CA ARG A 50 -3.34 -8.84 -3.57
C ARG A 50 -4.51 -8.29 -4.40
N LYS A 51 -5.71 -8.44 -3.85
CA LYS A 51 -6.94 -7.89 -4.42
C LYS A 51 -6.81 -6.38 -4.59
N PRO A 52 -7.32 -5.79 -5.69
CA PRO A 52 -7.29 -4.35 -5.89
C PRO A 52 -7.92 -3.63 -4.70
N PHE A 53 -7.37 -2.45 -4.40
CA PHE A 53 -7.89 -1.59 -3.35
C PHE A 53 -9.36 -1.22 -3.64
N ASP A 54 -10.23 -1.48 -2.67
CA ASP A 54 -11.65 -1.13 -2.73
C ASP A 54 -11.91 0.04 -1.78
N ALA A 55 -12.31 1.18 -2.36
CA ALA A 55 -12.54 2.42 -1.64
C ALA A 55 -13.96 2.53 -1.06
N ASP A 56 -14.91 1.73 -1.57
CA ASP A 56 -16.32 1.81 -1.18
C ASP A 56 -16.55 1.62 0.33
N PRO A 57 -15.96 0.62 1.01
CA PRO A 57 -16.14 0.47 2.46
C PRO A 57 -15.58 1.66 3.23
N LEU A 58 -14.45 2.24 2.80
CA LEU A 58 -13.81 3.38 3.45
C LEU A 58 -14.64 4.66 3.30
N LEU A 59 -15.18 4.90 2.10
CA LEU A 59 -16.07 6.04 1.85
C LEU A 59 -17.37 5.92 2.64
N SER A 60 -17.94 4.71 2.74
CA SER A 60 -19.12 4.46 3.55
C SER A 60 -18.90 4.76 5.04
N GLN A 61 -17.69 4.45 5.54
CA GLN A 61 -17.29 4.75 6.91
C GLN A 61 -17.19 6.26 7.15
N ILE A 62 -16.56 7.01 6.24
CA ILE A 62 -16.46 8.48 6.33
C ILE A 62 -17.86 9.12 6.32
N ALA A 63 -18.77 8.63 5.47
CA ALA A 63 -20.15 9.11 5.43
C ALA A 63 -20.89 8.87 6.76
N ALA A 64 -20.69 7.70 7.38
CA ALA A 64 -21.25 7.37 8.68
C ALA A 64 -20.70 8.28 9.79
N LEU A 65 -19.39 8.50 9.83
CA LEU A 65 -18.73 9.41 10.78
C LEU A 65 -19.26 10.83 10.64
N THR A 66 -19.41 11.33 9.41
CA THR A 66 -19.97 12.66 9.14
C THR A 66 -21.41 12.78 9.67
N ARG A 67 -22.22 11.73 9.54
CA ARG A 67 -23.60 11.72 10.06
C ARG A 67 -23.64 11.74 11.59
N ILE A 68 -22.68 11.10 12.26
CA ILE A 68 -22.53 11.14 13.72
C ILE A 68 -22.10 12.54 14.15
N ALA A 69 -21.06 13.11 13.52
CA ALA A 69 -20.55 14.45 13.81
C ALA A 69 -21.64 15.52 13.74
N ARG A 70 -22.50 15.48 12.71
CA ARG A 70 -23.61 16.44 12.55
C ARG A 70 -24.68 16.33 13.63
N ARG A 71 -24.88 15.16 14.25
CA ARG A 71 -25.94 14.94 15.24
C ARG A 71 -25.46 15.07 16.68
N HIS A 72 -24.24 14.61 16.96
CA HIS A 72 -23.72 14.47 18.31
C HIS A 72 -22.44 15.29 18.55
N GLY A 73 -21.99 16.05 17.56
CA GLY A 73 -20.74 16.83 17.63
C GLY A 73 -19.50 15.98 17.34
N LEU A 74 -18.35 16.65 17.20
CA LEU A 74 -17.06 16.01 16.89
C LEU A 74 -16.59 15.08 18.02
N ILE A 75 -16.82 15.44 19.29
CA ILE A 75 -16.46 14.62 20.47
C ILE A 75 -17.03 13.20 20.41
N ALA A 76 -18.17 13.00 19.74
CA ALA A 76 -18.77 11.67 19.61
C ALA A 76 -17.98 10.71 18.70
N LEU A 77 -17.03 11.22 17.90
CA LEU A 77 -16.22 10.40 16.99
C LEU A 77 -15.10 9.65 17.72
N ASP A 78 -14.67 10.08 18.90
CA ASP A 78 -13.63 9.43 19.71
C ASP A 78 -13.98 7.97 20.05
N ARG A 79 -15.28 7.68 20.17
CA ARG A 79 -15.78 6.33 20.49
C ARG A 79 -15.91 5.43 19.27
N SER A 80 -15.62 5.91 18.06
CA SER A 80 -15.78 5.16 16.81
C SER A 80 -14.47 4.48 16.38
N VAL A 81 -14.54 3.20 16.03
CA VAL A 81 -13.39 2.46 15.51
C VAL A 81 -13.21 2.85 14.04
N ILE A 82 -12.11 3.55 13.74
CA ILE A 82 -11.75 4.00 12.40
C ILE A 82 -10.79 2.98 11.78
N ALA A 83 -11.09 2.49 10.58
CA ALA A 83 -10.34 1.39 9.98
C ALA A 83 -9.00 1.85 9.37
N ASP A 84 -8.95 3.09 8.86
CA ASP A 84 -7.73 3.68 8.31
C ASP A 84 -7.00 4.52 9.37
N ARG A 85 -5.73 4.20 9.61
CA ARG A 85 -4.90 4.85 10.62
C ARG A 85 -4.72 6.35 10.39
N ASP A 86 -4.61 6.78 9.14
CA ASP A 86 -4.41 8.19 8.81
C ASP A 86 -5.72 8.97 8.99
N VAL A 87 -6.85 8.35 8.66
CA VAL A 87 -8.18 8.92 8.96
C VAL A 87 -8.41 9.00 10.47
N ALA A 88 -7.95 8.01 11.24
CA ALA A 88 -8.05 8.04 12.70
C ALA A 88 -7.29 9.23 13.29
N ALA A 89 -6.02 9.42 12.88
CA ALA A 89 -5.22 10.56 13.31
C ALA A 89 -5.82 11.91 12.89
N ALA A 90 -6.42 11.98 11.70
CA ALA A 90 -7.10 13.18 11.22
C ALA A 90 -8.36 13.51 12.04
N VAL A 91 -9.12 12.49 12.46
CA VAL A 91 -10.29 12.66 13.31
C VAL A 91 -9.90 13.09 14.72
N GLU A 92 -8.87 12.48 15.30
CA GLU A 92 -8.32 12.87 16.61
C GLU A 92 -7.89 14.34 16.61
N ALA A 93 -7.09 14.76 15.61
CA ALA A 93 -6.70 16.16 15.46
C ALA A 93 -7.91 17.12 15.31
N ALA A 94 -8.95 16.70 14.58
CA ALA A 94 -10.17 17.49 14.46
C ALA A 94 -10.97 17.58 15.78
N VAL A 95 -10.95 16.53 16.60
CA VAL A 95 -11.55 16.51 17.95
C VAL A 95 -10.79 17.42 18.90
N ASP A 96 -9.46 17.47 18.78
CA ASP A 96 -8.57 18.37 19.53
C ASP A 96 -8.67 19.85 19.09
N GLY A 97 -9.49 20.15 18.07
CA GLY A 97 -9.77 21.50 17.62
C GLY A 97 -8.89 22.00 16.49
N ALA A 98 -8.13 21.13 15.82
CA ALA A 98 -7.38 21.50 14.63
C ALA A 98 -8.32 22.01 13.52
N SER A 99 -7.88 23.05 12.82
CA SER A 99 -8.57 23.59 11.67
C SER A 99 -8.54 22.60 10.49
N GLY A 100 -9.50 22.72 9.57
CA GLY A 100 -9.53 21.87 8.37
C GLY A 100 -8.26 21.95 7.52
N ALA A 101 -7.57 23.09 7.53
CA ALA A 101 -6.29 23.27 6.82
C ALA A 101 -5.14 22.48 7.48
N GLU A 102 -5.10 22.42 8.82
CA GLU A 102 -4.10 21.67 9.57
C GLU A 102 -4.31 20.17 9.39
N VAL A 103 -5.56 19.70 9.45
CA VAL A 103 -5.90 18.28 9.18
C VAL A 103 -5.55 17.87 7.75
N ALA A 104 -5.82 18.74 6.76
CA ALA A 104 -5.43 18.48 5.38
C ALA A 104 -3.90 18.37 5.22
N THR A 105 -3.17 19.25 5.90
CA THR A 105 -1.69 19.24 5.92
C THR A 105 -1.16 17.97 6.58
N LEU A 106 -1.76 17.54 7.70
CA LEU A 106 -1.42 16.32 8.40
C LEU A 106 -1.59 15.09 7.49
N LEU A 107 -2.74 14.96 6.83
CA LEU A 107 -3.00 13.85 5.89
C LEU A 107 -2.05 13.85 4.70
N GLN A 108 -1.69 15.03 4.18
CA GLN A 108 -0.70 15.16 3.13
C GLN A 108 0.68 14.70 3.61
N HIS A 109 1.07 15.09 4.82
CA HIS A 109 2.33 14.68 5.43
C HIS A 109 2.40 13.16 5.63
N HIS A 110 1.34 12.53 6.15
CA HIS A 110 1.29 11.08 6.30
C HIS A 110 1.33 10.33 4.95
N ARG A 111 0.66 10.85 3.92
CA ARG A 111 0.76 10.30 2.56
C ARG A 111 2.19 10.37 2.03
N LEU A 112 2.85 11.53 2.15
CA LEU A 112 4.23 11.70 1.71
C LEU A 112 5.18 10.81 2.51
N ALA A 113 5.03 10.73 3.83
CA ALA A 113 5.83 9.87 4.68
C ALA A 113 5.69 8.39 4.29
N ARG A 114 4.48 7.93 3.91
CA ARG A 114 4.28 6.57 3.38
C ARG A 114 4.95 6.36 2.03
N CYS A 115 4.83 7.30 1.10
CA CYS A 115 5.50 7.22 -0.20
C CYS A 115 7.02 7.22 -0.06
N LEU A 116 7.56 8.10 0.79
CA LEU A 116 8.99 8.19 1.06
C LEU A 116 9.50 6.98 1.84
N ALA A 117 8.70 6.44 2.77
CA ALA A 117 9.00 5.17 3.40
C ALA A 117 9.11 4.08 2.32
N CYS A 118 8.20 3.98 1.34
CA CYS A 118 8.36 2.99 0.26
C CYS A 118 9.59 3.22 -0.64
N ILE A 119 10.14 4.44 -0.71
CA ILE A 119 11.31 4.76 -1.56
C ILE A 119 12.63 4.57 -0.80
N ASN A 120 12.67 4.91 0.48
CA ASN A 120 13.85 4.82 1.36
C ASN A 120 13.85 3.56 2.25
N ALA A 121 12.83 2.71 2.15
CA ALA A 121 12.76 1.43 2.84
C ALA A 121 13.21 0.30 1.92
#